data_AF-A0A9E2XXA6-F1
#
_entry.id   AF-A0A9E2XXA6-F1
#
_cell.length_a   1.000
_cell.length_b   1.000
_cell.length_c   1.000
_cell.angle_alpha   90.00
_cell.angle_beta   90.00
_cell.angle_gamma   90.00
#
_symmetry.space_group_name_H-M   'P 1'
#
loop_
_entity.id
_entity.type
_entity.pdbx_description
1 polymer ?
#
loop_
_entity_poly.entity_id
_entity_poly.type
_entity_poly.pdbx_seq_one_letter_code
_entity_poly.pdbx_strand_id
1 'polypeptide(L)'
;MHAGRFTSSRSHLEAVLAFYDPNTHHALARQPRTRPKLVAQGHLGIVLFCLGFPDQALARSRVAIAEAQQLVHPRSLTVTLALGSRLLVLVRDSAALRQRADKLVGVATEQGFAVGAQGTVYHGWVKVKTA
;
A
#
# COMPACT_ATOMS: atom_id res chain seq x y z
N MET A 1 4.43 -14.76 0.62
CA MET A 1 3.37 -14.15 1.44
C MET A 1 2.09 -14.98 1.40
N HIS A 2 1.50 -15.19 0.22
CA HIS A 2 0.21 -15.91 0.09
C HIS A 2 0.21 -17.36 0.60
N ALA A 3 1.37 -18.04 0.56
CA ALA A 3 1.55 -19.38 1.13
C ALA A 3 1.90 -19.37 2.64
N GLY A 4 1.67 -18.27 3.37
CA GLY A 4 1.93 -18.16 4.82
C GLY A 4 3.41 -18.08 5.24
N ARG A 5 4.38 -18.21 4.31
CA ARG A 5 5.82 -18.10 4.60
C ARG A 5 6.27 -16.66 4.83
N PHE A 6 5.84 -16.06 5.95
CA PHE A 6 6.03 -14.64 6.21
C PHE A 6 7.49 -14.24 6.48
N THR A 7 8.27 -15.04 7.21
CA THR A 7 9.69 -14.75 7.48
C THR A 7 10.52 -14.68 6.20
N SER A 8 10.41 -15.69 5.33
CA SER A 8 11.08 -15.66 4.01
C SER A 8 10.57 -14.50 3.15
N SER A 9 9.26 -14.21 3.19
CA SER A 9 8.71 -13.05 2.45
C SER A 9 9.33 -11.74 2.93
N ARG A 10 9.52 -11.57 4.24
CA ARG A 10 10.16 -10.39 4.82
C ARG A 10 11.57 -10.22 4.26
N SER A 11 12.40 -11.26 4.32
CA SER A 11 13.79 -11.20 3.82
C SER A 11 13.85 -10.81 2.34
N HIS A 12 12.99 -11.40 1.49
CA HIS A 12 12.95 -11.04 0.07
C HIS A 12 12.49 -9.60 -0.16
N LEU A 13 11.50 -9.12 0.59
CA LEU A 13 11.01 -7.75 0.45
C LEU A 13 12.04 -6.74 0.96
N GLU A 14 12.70 -7.00 2.07
CA GLU A 14 13.79 -6.17 2.58
C GLU A 14 14.97 -6.10 1.60
N ALA A 15 15.32 -7.22 0.95
CA ALA A 15 16.32 -7.22 -0.11
C ALA A 15 15.91 -6.31 -1.29
N VAL A 16 14.67 -6.37 -1.76
CA VAL A 16 14.15 -5.46 -2.81
C VAL A 16 14.28 -3.98 -2.40
N LEU A 17 14.07 -3.67 -1.12
CA LEU A 17 14.24 -2.30 -0.62
C LEU A 17 15.70 -1.88 -0.52
N ALA A 18 16.60 -2.80 -0.15
CA ALA A 18 18.04 -2.54 -0.04
C ALA A 18 18.71 -2.37 -1.41
N PHE A 19 18.27 -3.14 -2.43
CA PHE A 19 18.78 -3.02 -3.80
C PHE A 19 18.27 -1.79 -4.55
N TYR A 20 17.26 -1.08 -4.02
CA TYR A 20 16.71 0.07 -4.71
C TYR A 20 17.64 1.29 -4.57
N ASP A 21 18.37 1.60 -5.65
CA ASP A 21 19.05 2.89 -5.81
C ASP A 21 18.19 3.87 -6.63
N PRO A 22 17.74 5.01 -6.04
CA PRO A 22 17.03 6.05 -6.78
C PRO A 22 17.80 6.59 -7.99
N ASN A 23 19.14 6.65 -7.89
CA ASN A 23 19.99 7.30 -8.89
C ASN A 23 20.24 6.40 -10.11
N THR A 24 20.52 5.11 -9.88
CA THR A 24 20.71 4.14 -10.97
C THR A 24 19.42 3.81 -11.73
N HIS A 25 18.25 3.97 -11.09
CA HIS A 25 16.96 3.59 -11.69
C HIS A 25 16.14 4.76 -12.27
N HIS A 26 16.76 5.92 -12.52
CA HIS A 26 16.07 7.10 -13.08
C HIS A 26 15.35 6.84 -14.42
N ALA A 27 15.83 5.91 -15.25
CA ALA A 27 15.15 5.54 -16.50
C ALA A 27 13.83 4.78 -16.24
N LEU A 28 13.81 3.87 -15.26
CA LEU A 28 12.60 3.17 -14.81
C LEU A 28 11.68 4.08 -14.01
N ALA A 29 12.24 5.12 -13.39
CA ALA A 29 11.52 6.10 -12.61
C ALA A 29 10.52 6.91 -13.44
N ARG A 30 10.84 7.17 -14.72
CA ARG A 30 9.99 7.91 -15.65
C ARG A 30 8.90 7.06 -16.31
N GLN A 31 8.90 5.74 -16.11
CA GLN A 31 7.87 4.90 -16.69
C GLN A 31 6.55 5.06 -15.93
N PRO A 32 5.39 5.05 -16.62
CA PRO A 32 4.06 5.10 -16.00
C PRO A 32 3.69 3.81 -15.22
N ARG A 33 4.68 2.95 -14.92
CA ARG A 33 4.51 1.71 -14.17
C ARG A 33 4.63 1.96 -12.67
N THR A 34 3.92 1.15 -11.90
CA THR A 34 4.05 1.17 -10.45
C THR A 34 5.49 0.87 -10.04
N ARG A 35 6.07 1.70 -9.18
CA ARG A 35 7.44 1.49 -8.70
C ARG A 35 7.51 0.18 -7.89
N PRO A 36 8.42 -0.76 -8.22
CA PRO A 36 8.56 -2.03 -7.48
C PRO A 36 8.81 -1.83 -5.98
N LYS A 37 9.57 -0.78 -5.62
CA LYS A 37 9.81 -0.38 -4.22
C LYS A 37 8.52 -0.12 -3.45
N LEU A 38 7.58 0.65 -4.00
CA LEU A 38 6.32 1.00 -3.33
C LEU A 38 5.44 -0.25 -3.12
N VAL A 39 5.43 -1.15 -4.11
CA VAL A 39 4.75 -2.45 -3.99
C VAL A 39 5.40 -3.31 -2.91
N ALA A 40 6.73 -3.35 -2.86
CA ALA A 40 7.48 -4.10 -1.86
C ALA A 40 7.23 -3.55 -0.44
N GLN A 41 7.21 -2.24 -0.25
CA GLN A 41 6.87 -1.60 1.03
C GLN A 41 5.45 -1.96 1.49
N GLY A 42 4.46 -1.93 0.58
CA GLY A 42 3.08 -2.28 0.90
C GLY A 42 2.92 -3.74 1.33
N HIS A 43 3.57 -4.68 0.62
CA HIS A 43 3.57 -6.09 1.01
C HIS A 43 4.34 -6.33 2.31
N LEU A 44 5.46 -5.62 2.52
CA LEU A 44 6.25 -5.72 3.74
C LEU A 44 5.43 -5.27 4.95
N GLY A 45 4.60 -4.23 4.82
CA GLY A 45 3.65 -3.84 5.86
C GLY A 45 2.73 -4.99 6.27
N ILE A 46 2.12 -5.68 5.31
CA ILE A 46 1.23 -6.82 5.62
C ILE A 46 2.01 -7.98 6.26
N VAL A 47 3.20 -8.29 5.74
CA VAL A 47 4.07 -9.33 6.29
C VAL A 47 4.50 -9.02 7.73
N LEU A 48 4.86 -7.77 8.02
CA LEU A 48 5.22 -7.33 9.37
C LEU A 48 4.06 -7.48 10.35
N PHE A 49 2.84 -7.13 9.92
CA PHE A 49 1.65 -7.35 10.74
C PHE A 49 1.46 -8.84 11.04
N CYS A 50 1.54 -9.71 10.03
CA CYS A 50 1.40 -11.17 10.22
C CYS A 50 2.50 -11.77 11.12
N LEU A 51 3.66 -11.12 11.22
CA LEU A 51 4.76 -11.51 12.12
C LEU A 51 4.64 -10.92 13.53
N GLY A 52 3.58 -10.16 13.85
CA GLY A 52 3.36 -9.57 15.17
C GLY A 52 3.94 -8.17 15.36
N PHE A 53 4.26 -7.45 14.27
CA PHE A 53 4.81 -6.09 14.32
C PHE A 53 3.85 -5.03 13.72
N PRO A 54 2.69 -4.78 14.36
CA PRO A 54 1.66 -3.88 13.82
C PRO A 54 2.12 -2.42 13.69
N ASP A 55 2.89 -1.90 14.64
CA ASP A 55 3.38 -0.51 14.59
C ASP A 55 4.37 -0.30 13.44
N GLN A 56 5.28 -1.26 13.24
CA GLN A 56 6.21 -1.23 12.12
C GLN A 56 5.47 -1.33 10.79
N ALA A 57 4.43 -2.16 10.71
CA ALA A 57 3.58 -2.27 9.53
C ALA A 57 2.93 -0.92 9.16
N LEU A 58 2.34 -0.24 10.15
CA LEU A 58 1.67 1.05 9.95
C LEU A 58 2.66 2.15 9.57
N ALA A 59 3.81 2.20 10.24
CA ALA A 59 4.88 3.15 9.92
C ALA A 59 5.36 2.99 8.47
N ARG A 60 5.60 1.75 8.03
CA ARG A 60 6.00 1.46 6.63
C ARG A 60 4.92 1.86 5.63
N SER A 61 3.65 1.60 5.93
CA SER A 61 2.54 2.05 5.08
C SER A 61 2.49 3.57 4.93
N ARG A 62 2.72 4.33 6.02
CA ARG A 62 2.75 5.80 5.96
C ARG A 62 3.89 6.31 5.09
N VAL A 63 5.10 5.77 5.27
CA VAL A 63 6.28 6.13 4.47
C VAL A 63 6.04 5.87 2.98
N ALA A 64 5.49 4.71 2.63
CA ALA A 64 5.21 4.37 1.23
C ALA A 64 4.20 5.33 0.59
N ILE A 65 3.14 5.69 1.32
CA ILE A 65 2.12 6.63 0.83
C ILE A 65 2.73 8.03 0.61
N ALA A 66 3.57 8.50 1.54
CA ALA A 66 4.25 9.78 1.42
C ALA A 66 5.19 9.79 0.20
N GLU A 67 5.99 8.74 0.03
CA GLU A 67 6.88 8.58 -1.14
C GLU A 67 6.09 8.57 -2.46
N ALA A 68 4.97 7.84 -2.52
CA ALA A 68 4.11 7.80 -3.69
C ALA A 68 3.48 9.17 -4.03
N GLN A 69 3.18 10.00 -3.02
CA GLN A 69 2.67 11.36 -3.21
C GLN A 69 3.75 12.29 -3.77
N GLN A 70 4.96 12.25 -3.21
CA GLN A 70 6.08 13.09 -3.66
C GLN A 70 6.47 12.83 -5.12
N LEU A 71 6.33 11.58 -5.57
CA LEU A 71 6.64 11.22 -6.95
C LEU A 71 5.58 11.65 -7.98
N VAL A 72 4.44 12.22 -7.55
CA VAL A 72 3.32 12.65 -8.42
C VAL A 72 2.97 11.57 -9.46
N HIS A 73 2.97 10.31 -9.03
CA HIS A 73 2.67 9.16 -9.89
C HIS A 73 1.33 8.55 -9.47
N PRO A 74 0.21 8.93 -10.12
CA PRO A 74 -1.13 8.57 -9.65
C PRO A 74 -1.32 7.06 -9.50
N ARG A 75 -0.86 6.26 -10.48
CA ARG A 75 -0.95 4.79 -10.42
C ARG A 75 -0.21 4.19 -9.22
N SER A 76 0.96 4.74 -8.89
CA SER A 76 1.75 4.30 -7.74
C SER A 76 1.06 4.66 -6.43
N LEU A 77 0.45 5.85 -6.37
CA LEU A 77 -0.35 6.27 -5.22
C LEU A 77 -1.57 5.37 -5.00
N THR A 78 -2.33 5.06 -6.06
CA THR A 78 -3.54 4.23 -5.96
C THR A 78 -3.21 2.81 -5.46
N VAL A 79 -2.15 2.19 -5.97
CA VAL A 79 -1.71 0.85 -5.51
C VAL A 79 -1.25 0.88 -4.05
N THR A 80 -0.52 1.93 -3.66
CA THR A 80 0.00 2.04 -2.28
C THR A 80 -1.13 2.30 -1.29
N LEU A 81 -2.13 3.12 -1.65
CA LEU A 81 -3.34 3.33 -0.88
C LEU A 81 -4.13 2.01 -0.70
N ALA A 82 -4.31 1.24 -1.78
CA ALA A 82 -4.99 -0.04 -1.72
C ALA A 82 -4.31 -1.06 -0.78
N LEU A 83 -2.99 -1.22 -0.88
CA LEU A 83 -2.22 -2.09 0.01
C LEU A 83 -2.27 -1.59 1.47
N GLY A 84 -2.17 -0.27 1.69
CA GLY A 84 -2.29 0.34 3.00
C GLY A 84 -3.69 0.19 3.62
N SER A 85 -4.76 0.15 2.82
CA SER A 85 -6.13 -0.09 3.31
C SER A 85 -6.31 -1.52 3.83
N ARG A 86 -5.67 -2.51 3.21
CA ARG A 86 -5.68 -3.90 3.73
C ARG A 86 -5.13 -3.97 5.15
N LEU A 87 -4.05 -3.23 5.42
CA LEU A 87 -3.49 -3.16 6.75
C LEU A 87 -4.46 -2.54 7.77
N LEU A 88 -5.17 -1.47 7.38
CA LEU A 88 -6.18 -0.82 8.23
C LEU A 88 -7.35 -1.74 8.57
N VAL A 89 -7.77 -2.60 7.63
CA VAL A 89 -8.73 -3.67 7.91
C VAL A 89 -8.19 -4.62 8.98
N LEU A 90 -6.94 -5.06 8.85
CA LEU A 90 -6.31 -6.01 9.77
C LEU A 90 -6.13 -5.45 11.19
N VAL A 91 -5.67 -4.20 11.31
CA VAL A 91 -5.54 -3.50 12.61
C VAL A 91 -6.88 -2.95 13.12
N ARG A 92 -7.97 -3.18 12.38
CA ARG A 92 -9.35 -2.81 12.75
C ARG A 92 -9.59 -1.30 12.92
N ASP A 93 -8.79 -0.44 12.31
CA ASP A 93 -8.95 1.01 12.33
C ASP A 93 -9.94 1.49 11.26
N SER A 94 -11.22 1.45 11.60
CA SER A 94 -12.33 1.81 10.69
C SER A 94 -12.31 3.30 10.30
N ALA A 95 -11.85 4.18 11.18
CA ALA A 95 -11.82 5.63 10.94
C ALA A 95 -10.76 5.97 9.88
N ALA A 96 -9.53 5.47 10.07
CA ALA A 96 -8.48 5.63 9.06
C ALA A 96 -8.83 4.90 7.76
N LEU A 97 -9.51 3.74 7.84
CA LEU A 97 -9.91 2.98 6.66
C LEU A 97 -10.90 3.78 5.79
N ARG A 98 -11.86 4.47 6.41
CA ARG A 98 -12.82 5.34 5.71
C ARG A 98 -12.09 6.43 4.93
N GLN A 99 -11.24 7.19 5.61
CA GLN A 99 -10.46 8.28 4.99
C GLN A 99 -9.58 7.77 3.84
N ARG A 100 -8.96 6.59 4.00
CA ARG A 100 -8.12 6.00 2.96
C ARG A 100 -8.94 5.49 1.78
N ALA A 101 -10.12 4.95 2.03
CA ALA A 101 -11.06 4.53 0.98
C ALA A 101 -11.55 5.73 0.16
N ASP A 102 -11.93 6.84 0.81
CA ASP A 102 -12.34 8.08 0.12
C ASP A 102 -11.23 8.56 -0.83
N LYS A 103 -10.00 8.63 -0.33
CA LYS A 103 -8.83 9.05 -1.13
C LYS A 103 -8.53 8.08 -2.27
N LEU A 104 -8.67 6.77 -2.04
CA LEU A 104 -8.46 5.75 -3.07
C LEU A 104 -9.49 5.87 -4.20
N VAL A 105 -10.77 6.07 -3.86
CA VAL A 105 -11.84 6.26 -4.85
C VAL A 105 -11.60 7.54 -5.65
N GLY A 106 -11.32 8.68 -4.99
CA GLY A 106 -11.08 9.95 -5.68
C GLY A 106 -9.97 9.87 -6.71
N VAL A 107 -8.77 9.42 -6.30
CA VAL A 107 -7.60 9.31 -7.20
C VAL A 107 -7.83 8.29 -8.31
N ALA A 108 -8.53 7.19 -8.03
CA ALA A 108 -8.78 6.16 -9.04
C ALA A 108 -9.79 6.64 -10.11
N THR A 109 -10.83 7.36 -9.71
CA THR A 109 -11.85 7.92 -10.61
C THR A 109 -11.25 8.97 -11.54
N GLU A 110 -10.45 9.91 -11.00
CA GLU A 110 -9.77 10.95 -11.78
C GLU A 110 -8.86 10.39 -12.88
N GLN A 111 -8.33 9.17 -12.68
CA GLN A 111 -7.34 8.55 -13.55
C GLN A 111 -7.90 7.36 -14.35
N GLY A 112 -9.17 7.02 -14.17
CA GLY A 112 -9.82 5.87 -14.82
C GLY A 112 -9.27 4.50 -14.40
N PHE A 113 -8.69 4.36 -13.21
CA PHE A 113 -8.09 3.10 -12.77
C PHE A 113 -9.10 2.17 -12.06
N ALA A 114 -9.21 0.93 -12.54
CA ALA A 114 -10.13 -0.09 -11.98
C ALA A 114 -9.89 -0.43 -10.49
N VAL A 115 -8.70 -0.14 -9.95
CA VAL A 115 -8.39 -0.35 -8.52
C VAL A 115 -9.26 0.50 -7.58
N GLY A 116 -9.95 1.54 -8.09
CA GLY A 116 -10.95 2.30 -7.34
C GLY A 116 -12.09 1.45 -6.78
N ALA A 117 -12.42 0.32 -7.44
CA ALA A 117 -13.41 -0.63 -6.95
C ALA A 117 -13.04 -1.25 -5.58
N GLN A 118 -11.74 -1.32 -5.22
CA GLN A 118 -11.36 -1.75 -3.87
C GLN A 118 -11.76 -0.73 -2.80
N GLY A 119 -11.74 0.57 -3.14
CA GLY A 119 -12.20 1.63 -2.23
C GLY A 119 -13.67 1.48 -1.87
N THR A 120 -14.52 1.14 -2.83
CA THR A 120 -15.97 0.93 -2.59
C THR A 120 -16.24 -0.25 -1.67
N VAL A 121 -15.47 -1.35 -1.82
CA VAL A 121 -15.51 -2.50 -0.90
C VAL A 121 -15.15 -2.08 0.52
N TYR A 122 -14.10 -1.25 0.70
CA TYR A 122 -13.73 -0.75 2.02
C TYR A 122 -14.80 0.17 2.65
N HIS A 123 -15.51 0.97 1.85
CA HIS A 123 -16.66 1.73 2.35
C HIS A 123 -17.76 0.82 2.88
N GLY A 124 -18.09 -0.26 2.16
CA GLY A 124 -19.05 -1.27 2.62
C GLY A 124 -18.61 -1.91 3.94
N TRP A 125 -17.33 -2.30 4.03
CA TRP A 125 -16.74 -2.89 5.24
C TRP A 125 -16.88 -1.97 6.47
N VAL A 126 -16.58 -0.68 6.30
CA VAL A 126 -16.69 0.29 7.40
C VAL A 126 -18.15 0.45 7.85
N LYS A 127 -19.12 0.46 6.93
CA LYS A 127 -20.55 0.64 7.27
C LYS A 127 -21.08 -0.50 8.15
N VAL A 128 -20.74 -1.75 7.84
CA VAL A 128 -21.19 -2.92 8.61
C VAL A 128 -20.60 -2.94 10.02
N LYS A 129 -19.37 -2.46 10.21
CA LYS A 129 -18.68 -2.52 11.50
C LYS A 129 -19.05 -1.36 12.45
N THR A 130 -19.69 -0.31 11.93
CA THR A 130 -20.17 0.84 12.71
C THR A 130 -21.68 0.81 12.97
N ALA A 131 -22.37 -0.22 12.49
CA ALA A 131 -23.78 -0.51 12.79
C ALA A 131 -23.86 -1.48 13.98
#